data_AF-A0AAV4HBA2-F1
#
_entry.id   AF-A0AAV4HBA2-F1
#
_cell.length_a   1.000
_cell.length_b   1.000
_cell.length_c   1.000
_cell.angle_alpha   90.00
_cell.angle_beta   90.00
_cell.angle_gamma   90.00
#
_symmetry.space_group_name_H-M   'P 1'
#
loop_
_entity.id
_entity.type
_entity.pdbx_description
1 polymer ?
#
loop_
_entity_poly.entity_id
_entity_poly.type
_entity_poly.pdbx_seq_one_letter_code
_entity_poly.pdbx_strand_id
1 'polypeptide(L)'
;MSNASLYKKCGEASLSMQVLKARYGLFGHVVRRDQSIAFYEVMYIYFLENNKRATGRPQTSLPVILNIDLETLVTTKLEIRPQKDLDTLRHVAENRTRWTSLITEIRKSAVAATLDDLESRRLFNASKVLRR
;
A
#
# COMPACT_ATOMS: atom_id res chain seq x y z
N MET A 1 9.29 23.35 -11.49
CA MET A 1 9.72 22.45 -10.38
C MET A 1 8.73 21.32 -10.26
N SER A 2 9.17 20.07 -10.11
CA SER A 2 8.24 18.95 -9.86
C SER A 2 8.02 18.74 -8.37
N ASN A 3 6.90 18.13 -7.98
CA ASN A 3 6.63 17.81 -6.57
C ASN A 3 7.74 16.96 -5.95
N ALA A 4 8.30 16.00 -6.72
CA ALA A 4 9.42 15.18 -6.26
C ALA A 4 10.68 16.01 -5.97
N SER A 5 10.99 17.00 -6.80
CA SER A 5 12.12 17.91 -6.55
C SER A 5 11.93 18.78 -5.31
N LEU A 6 10.69 19.12 -4.98
CA LEU A 6 10.34 19.94 -3.82
C LEU A 6 10.54 19.14 -2.52
N TYR A 7 9.99 17.94 -2.43
CA TYR A 7 10.18 17.05 -1.27
C TYR A 7 11.67 16.74 -1.03
N LYS A 8 12.44 16.48 -2.09
CA LYS A 8 13.89 16.25 -1.99
C LYS A 8 14.64 17.47 -1.45
N LYS A 9 14.26 18.67 -1.87
CA LYS A 9 14.87 19.93 -1.42
C LYS A 9 14.52 20.26 0.04
N CYS A 10 13.31 19.93 0.46
CA CYS A 10 12.84 20.11 1.84
C CYS A 10 13.32 19.01 2.80
N GLY A 11 13.92 17.92 2.30
CA GLY A 11 14.34 16.78 3.12
C GLY A 11 13.17 16.00 3.73
N GLU A 12 11.96 16.20 3.22
CA GLU A 12 10.71 15.69 3.80
C GLU A 12 10.14 14.53 2.97
N ALA A 13 9.49 13.58 3.63
CA ALA A 13 8.80 12.49 2.93
C ALA A 13 7.60 13.04 2.15
N SER A 14 7.33 12.50 0.96
CA SER A 14 6.16 12.91 0.17
C SER A 14 4.86 12.64 0.94
N LEU A 15 3.85 13.48 0.71
CA LEU A 15 2.54 13.32 1.35
C LEU A 15 1.96 11.91 1.13
N SER A 16 2.15 11.34 -0.06
CA SER A 16 1.74 9.96 -0.36
C SER A 16 2.39 8.94 0.58
N MET A 17 3.67 9.11 0.92
CA MET A 17 4.37 8.23 1.85
C MET A 17 3.90 8.41 3.30
N GLN A 18 3.52 9.62 3.68
CA GLN A 18 2.92 9.88 5.00
C GLN A 18 1.54 9.24 5.13
N VAL A 19 0.71 9.37 4.08
CA VAL A 19 -0.61 8.71 4.01
C VAL A 19 -0.46 7.20 4.05
N LEU A 20 0.48 6.63 3.31
CA LEU A 20 0.79 5.20 3.35
C LEU A 20 1.16 4.76 4.77
N LYS A 21 2.08 5.46 5.43
CA LYS A 21 2.48 5.15 6.81
C LYS A 21 1.28 5.20 7.77
N ALA A 22 0.45 6.23 7.69
CA ALA A 22 -0.73 6.38 8.54
C ALA A 22 -1.74 5.23 8.30
N ARG A 23 -1.94 4.85 7.03
CA ARG A 23 -2.84 3.78 6.60
C ARG A 23 -2.43 2.43 7.19
N TYR A 24 -1.17 2.03 7.02
CA TYR A 24 -0.67 0.78 7.60
C TYR A 24 -0.55 0.85 9.14
N GLY A 25 -0.37 2.05 9.70
CA GLY A 25 -0.43 2.28 11.14
C GLY A 25 -1.82 1.99 11.72
N LEU A 26 -2.87 2.52 11.07
CA LEU A 26 -4.27 2.27 11.41
C LEU A 26 -4.60 0.78 11.23
N PHE A 27 -4.22 0.19 10.10
CA PHE A 27 -4.47 -1.21 9.83
C PHE A 27 -3.88 -2.12 10.91
N GLY A 28 -2.61 -1.93 11.26
CA GLY A 28 -1.99 -2.69 12.36
C GLY A 28 -2.66 -2.43 13.69
N HIS A 29 -3.17 -1.21 13.95
CA HIS A 29 -3.93 -0.94 15.18
C HIS A 29 -5.20 -1.78 15.22
N VAL A 30 -5.96 -1.84 14.12
CA VAL A 30 -7.21 -2.58 14.11
C VAL A 30 -6.99 -4.08 14.17
N VAL A 31 -6.02 -4.62 13.44
CA VAL A 31 -5.71 -6.06 13.46
C VAL A 31 -5.27 -6.54 14.86
N ARG A 32 -4.65 -5.67 15.67
CA ARG A 32 -4.29 -5.97 17.06
C ARG A 32 -5.47 -5.95 18.04
N ARG A 33 -6.60 -5.37 17.67
CA ARG A 33 -7.77 -5.26 18.55
C ARG A 33 -8.60 -6.55 18.52
N ASP A 34 -9.57 -6.59 19.42
CA ASP A 34 -10.51 -7.70 19.50
C ASP A 34 -11.34 -7.84 18.21
N GLN A 35 -11.69 -9.08 17.88
CA GLN A 35 -12.40 -9.44 16.64
C GLN A 35 -13.85 -8.98 16.63
N SER A 36 -14.39 -8.57 17.78
CA SER A 36 -15.76 -8.05 17.93
C SER A 36 -15.96 -6.65 17.32
N ILE A 37 -14.90 -5.99 16.88
CA ILE A 37 -15.00 -4.65 16.29
C ILE A 37 -15.55 -4.76 14.86
N ALA A 38 -16.53 -3.91 14.52
CA ALA A 38 -17.16 -3.83 13.19
C ALA A 38 -16.17 -3.76 12.01
N PHE A 39 -14.96 -3.25 12.23
CA PHE A 39 -13.93 -3.22 11.21
C PHE A 39 -13.34 -4.59 10.88
N TYR A 40 -13.19 -5.46 11.89
CA TYR A 40 -12.76 -6.85 11.69
C TYR A 40 -13.79 -7.59 10.84
N GLU A 41 -15.08 -7.36 11.08
CA GLU A 41 -16.18 -7.88 10.28
C GLU A 41 -16.09 -7.41 8.81
N VAL A 42 -15.85 -6.12 8.56
CA VAL A 42 -15.66 -5.60 7.19
C VAL A 42 -14.42 -6.20 6.51
N MET A 43 -13.31 -6.36 7.23
CA MET A 43 -12.12 -7.06 6.72
C MET A 43 -12.44 -8.51 6.39
N TYR A 44 -13.10 -9.20 7.30
CA TYR A 44 -13.49 -10.60 7.16
C TYR A 44 -14.38 -10.79 5.93
N ILE A 45 -15.42 -9.97 5.76
CA ILE A 45 -16.29 -9.98 4.58
C ILE A 45 -15.48 -9.72 3.30
N TYR A 46 -14.64 -8.68 3.27
CA TYR A 46 -13.81 -8.36 2.11
C TYR A 46 -12.87 -9.52 1.70
N PHE A 47 -12.34 -10.25 2.68
CA PHE A 47 -11.35 -11.29 2.45
C PHE A 47 -11.93 -12.70 2.24
N LEU A 48 -13.16 -12.98 2.71
CA LEU A 48 -13.87 -14.25 2.47
C LEU A 48 -14.73 -14.24 1.22
N GLU A 49 -15.43 -13.14 0.96
CA GLU A 49 -16.24 -13.00 -0.23
C GLU A 49 -15.30 -12.62 -1.37
N ASN A 50 -14.75 -13.62 -2.06
CA ASN A 50 -13.98 -13.46 -3.30
C ASN A 50 -14.68 -12.43 -4.21
N ASN A 51 -14.17 -11.19 -4.16
CA ASN A 51 -14.69 -9.96 -4.72
C ASN A 51 -15.74 -10.14 -5.82
N LYS A 52 -17.02 -10.31 -5.44
CA LYS A 52 -18.10 -9.81 -6.28
C LYS A 52 -18.02 -8.30 -6.18
N ARG A 53 -17.17 -7.69 -7.03
CA ARG A 53 -17.02 -6.23 -7.12
C ARG A 53 -18.43 -5.66 -7.22
N ALA A 54 -18.90 -4.99 -6.16
CA ALA A 54 -20.15 -4.28 -6.21
C ALA A 54 -20.03 -3.27 -7.37
N THR A 55 -20.86 -3.45 -8.40
CA THR A 55 -20.85 -2.60 -9.59
C THR A 55 -21.28 -1.19 -9.18
N GLY A 56 -20.39 -0.22 -9.32
CA GLY A 56 -20.65 1.17 -8.92
C GLY A 56 -19.41 1.90 -8.38
N ARG A 57 -19.58 2.62 -7.26
CA ARG A 57 -18.54 3.48 -6.66
C ARG A 57 -17.30 2.67 -6.26
N PRO A 58 -16.08 3.14 -6.57
CA PRO A 58 -14.86 2.52 -6.07
C PRO A 58 -14.93 2.39 -4.56
N GLN A 59 -14.80 1.16 -4.05
CA GLN A 59 -14.77 0.95 -2.61
C GLN A 59 -13.49 1.58 -2.06
N THR A 60 -13.65 2.55 -1.15
CA THR A 60 -12.55 3.20 -0.44
C THR A 60 -12.34 2.59 0.94
N SER A 61 -12.80 1.35 1.15
CA SER A 61 -12.59 0.65 2.40
C SER A 61 -11.09 0.38 2.57
N LEU A 62 -10.61 0.44 3.82
CA LEU A 62 -9.20 0.24 4.12
C LEU A 62 -8.66 -1.09 3.54
N PRO A 63 -9.37 -2.22 3.56
CA PRO A 63 -8.90 -3.47 2.94
C PRO A 63 -8.72 -3.36 1.42
N VAL A 64 -9.63 -2.70 0.71
CA VAL A 64 -9.53 -2.48 -0.74
C VAL A 64 -8.33 -1.62 -1.09
N ILE A 65 -8.14 -0.52 -0.35
CA ILE A 65 -7.02 0.39 -0.58
C ILE A 65 -5.68 -0.28 -0.26
N LEU A 66 -5.62 -1.11 0.79
CA LEU A 66 -4.43 -1.90 1.10
C LEU A 66 -4.12 -2.93 0.01
N ASN A 67 -5.13 -3.58 -0.55
CA ASN A 67 -4.94 -4.51 -1.66
C ASN A 67 -4.40 -3.78 -2.90
N ILE A 68 -4.92 -2.59 -3.22
CA ILE A 68 -4.41 -1.75 -4.31
C ILE A 68 -2.96 -1.34 -4.04
N ASP A 69 -2.63 -0.90 -2.81
CA ASP A 69 -1.25 -0.57 -2.45
C ASP A 69 -0.34 -1.78 -2.71
N LEU A 70 -0.72 -2.96 -2.24
CA LEU A 70 0.07 -4.17 -2.43
C LEU A 70 0.23 -4.52 -3.91
N GLU A 71 -0.85 -4.53 -4.70
CA GLU A 71 -0.81 -4.74 -6.16
C GLU A 71 0.16 -3.78 -6.85
N THR A 72 0.17 -2.51 -6.46
CA THR A 72 1.10 -1.50 -7.02
C THR A 72 2.55 -1.66 -6.55
N LEU A 73 2.77 -2.38 -5.45
CA LEU A 73 4.09 -2.63 -4.85
C LEU A 73 4.69 -3.98 -5.26
N VAL A 74 3.95 -4.85 -5.97
CA VAL A 74 4.41 -6.17 -6.44
C VAL A 74 5.39 -6.05 -7.61
N THR A 75 6.56 -5.47 -7.34
CA THR A 75 7.85 -6.01 -7.83
C THR A 75 8.47 -6.98 -6.82
N THR A 76 7.97 -7.00 -5.57
CA THR A 76 8.34 -7.96 -4.54
C THR A 76 7.15 -8.89 -4.27
N LYS A 77 7.39 -10.22 -4.28
CA LYS A 77 6.41 -11.31 -4.12
C LYS A 77 5.73 -11.35 -2.72
N LEU A 78 5.14 -10.24 -2.28
CA LEU A 78 4.31 -10.18 -1.09
C LEU A 78 2.84 -10.15 -1.53
N GLU A 79 2.37 -11.28 -2.08
CA GLU A 79 0.95 -11.51 -2.25
C GLU A 79 0.36 -11.76 -0.87
N ILE A 80 -0.39 -10.80 -0.32
CA ILE A 80 -1.22 -11.08 0.84
C ILE A 80 -2.43 -11.86 0.33
N ARG A 81 -2.41 -13.18 0.43
CA ARG A 81 -3.54 -14.05 0.13
C ARG A 81 -4.59 -13.95 1.24
N PRO A 82 -5.77 -13.40 0.93
CA PRO A 82 -6.62 -12.71 1.88
C PRO A 82 -7.15 -13.52 3.07
N GLN A 83 -7.29 -14.84 2.93
CA GLN A 83 -7.94 -15.67 3.96
C GLN A 83 -6.98 -16.34 4.94
N LYS A 84 -5.80 -16.80 4.50
CA LYS A 84 -4.75 -17.35 5.38
C LYS A 84 -3.88 -16.26 5.99
N ASP A 85 -3.90 -15.08 5.40
CA ASP A 85 -2.94 -14.04 5.76
C ASP A 85 -3.47 -13.10 6.83
N LEU A 86 -4.75 -13.10 7.16
CA LEU A 86 -5.28 -12.20 8.20
C LEU A 86 -4.76 -12.58 9.60
N ASP A 87 -4.77 -13.87 9.93
CA ASP A 87 -4.20 -14.39 11.18
C ASP A 87 -2.67 -14.27 11.18
N THR A 88 -2.04 -14.49 10.02
CA THR A 88 -0.59 -14.30 9.86
C THR A 88 -0.20 -12.83 10.06
N LEU A 89 -0.96 -11.91 9.46
CA LEU A 89 -0.80 -10.47 9.62
C LEU A 89 -1.05 -10.03 11.04
N ARG A 90 -2.00 -10.66 11.73
CA ARG A 90 -2.23 -10.43 13.16
C ARG A 90 -1.03 -10.82 13.99
N HIS A 91 -0.49 -12.01 13.76
CA HIS A 91 0.71 -12.46 14.46
C HIS A 91 1.92 -11.54 14.21
N VAL A 92 2.07 -11.02 12.98
CA VAL A 92 3.10 -10.02 12.66
C VAL A 92 2.80 -8.66 13.30
N ALA A 93 1.53 -8.24 13.34
CA ALA A 93 1.09 -6.97 13.88
C ALA A 93 1.17 -6.89 15.41
N GLU A 94 1.03 -8.01 16.12
CA GLU A 94 1.25 -8.12 17.57
C GLU A 94 2.64 -7.65 17.95
N ASN A 95 3.65 -7.98 17.14
CA ASN A 95 4.99 -7.45 17.32
C ASN A 95 5.11 -6.06 16.67
N ARG A 96 4.97 -5.01 17.50
CA ARG A 96 5.03 -3.61 17.06
C ARG A 96 6.33 -3.26 16.32
N THR A 97 7.46 -3.86 16.71
CA THR A 97 8.76 -3.63 16.06
C THR A 97 8.77 -4.24 14.67
N ARG A 98 8.35 -5.50 14.53
CA ARG A 98 8.22 -6.17 13.22
C ARG A 98 7.24 -5.45 12.31
N TRP A 99 6.11 -4.98 12.85
CA TRP A 99 5.13 -4.17 12.12
C TRP A 99 5.74 -2.87 11.59
N THR A 100 6.51 -2.17 12.41
CA THR A 100 7.16 -0.91 12.01
C THR A 100 8.25 -1.14 10.96
N SER A 101 9.01 -2.24 11.08
CA SER A 101 9.97 -2.66 10.06
C SER A 101 9.27 -2.98 8.73
N LEU A 102 8.15 -3.72 8.77
CA LEU A 102 7.36 -4.03 7.58
C LEU A 102 6.89 -2.75 6.86
N ILE A 103 6.33 -1.78 7.60
CA ILE A 103 5.91 -0.50 7.02
C ILE A 103 7.10 0.24 6.38
N THR A 104 8.27 0.17 7.02
CA THR A 104 9.48 0.82 6.50
C THR A 104 9.95 0.18 5.20
N GLU A 105 9.90 -1.15 5.11
CA GLU A 105 10.23 -1.89 3.87
C GLU A 105 9.20 -1.61 2.76
N ILE A 106 7.90 -1.64 3.06
CA ILE A 106 6.83 -1.26 2.13
C ILE A 106 7.07 0.15 1.59
N ARG A 107 7.46 1.10 2.46
CA ARG A 107 7.77 2.47 2.05
C ARG A 107 8.99 2.55 1.14
N LYS A 108 10.05 1.76 1.40
CA LYS A 108 11.23 1.70 0.52
C LYS A 108 10.86 1.13 -0.86
N SER A 109 10.09 0.04 -0.89
CA SER A 109 9.59 -0.55 -2.14
C SER A 109 8.69 0.43 -2.92
N ALA A 110 7.84 1.19 -2.23
CA ALA A 110 6.99 2.21 -2.85
C ALA A 110 7.79 3.31 -3.55
N VAL A 111 8.88 3.76 -2.91
CA VAL A 111 9.79 4.76 -3.49
C VAL A 111 10.52 4.18 -4.70
N ALA A 112 10.99 2.93 -4.62
CA ALA A 112 11.64 2.27 -5.75
C ALA A 112 10.69 2.12 -6.96
N ALA A 113 9.45 1.70 -6.74
CA ALA A 113 8.43 1.59 -7.78
C ALA A 113 8.08 2.94 -8.42
N THR A 114 8.02 4.03 -7.64
CA THR A 114 7.79 5.37 -8.21
C THR A 114 8.96 5.88 -9.03
N LEU A 115 10.20 5.52 -8.66
CA LEU A 115 11.38 5.87 -9.46
C LEU A 115 11.39 5.11 -10.80
N ASP A 116 11.05 3.82 -10.78
CA ASP A 116 10.98 2.98 -11.98
C ASP A 116 9.91 3.45 -12.99
N ASP A 117 8.71 3.81 -12.51
CA ASP A 117 7.64 4.40 -13.34
C ASP A 117 8.06 5.76 -13.92
N LEU A 118 8.77 6.59 -13.16
CA LEU A 118 9.29 7.87 -13.63
C LEU A 118 10.39 7.70 -14.70
N GLU A 119 11.29 6.74 -14.53
CA GLU A 119 12.31 6.40 -15.53
C GLU A 119 11.67 5.85 -16.81
N SER A 120 10.71 4.94 -16.68
CA SER A 120 9.94 4.39 -17.81
C SER A 120 9.24 5.49 -18.61
N ARG A 121 8.58 6.44 -17.93
CA ARG A 121 7.94 7.61 -18.58
C ARG A 121 8.96 8.54 -19.24
N ARG A 122 10.12 8.75 -18.62
CA ARG A 122 11.19 9.57 -19.17
C ARG A 122 11.76 8.95 -20.46
N LEU A 123 12.01 7.65 -20.47
CA LEU A 123 12.48 6.91 -21.65
C LEU A 123 11.43 6.90 -22.78
N PHE A 124 10.16 6.73 -22.44
CA PHE A 124 9.06 6.82 -23.40
C PHE A 124 8.95 8.22 -24.02
N ASN A 125 9.07 9.27 -23.23
CA ASN A 125 9.03 10.64 -23.74
C ASN A 125 10.28 10.99 -24.57
N ALA A 126 11.46 10.53 -24.16
CA ALA A 126 12.71 10.74 -24.91
C ALA A 126 12.68 10.04 -26.29
N SER A 127 12.16 8.82 -26.37
CA SER A 127 12.00 8.09 -27.63
C SER A 127 10.95 8.72 -28.56
N LYS A 128 9.95 9.44 -28.01
CA LYS A 128 9.00 10.24 -28.79
C LYS A 128 9.63 11.51 -29.39
N VAL A 129 10.57 12.13 -28.68
CA VAL A 129 11.29 13.34 -29.14
C VAL A 129 12.28 13.01 -30.26
N LEU A 130 12.90 11.82 -30.21
CA LEU A 130 13.86 11.36 -31.23
C LEU A 130 13.21 10.87 -32.55
N ARG A 131 11.88 10.74 -32.60
CA ARG A 131 11.12 10.35 -33.81
C ARG A 131 10.47 11.55 -34.54
N ARG A 132 10.94 12.77 -34.29
CA ARG A 132 10.50 14.00 -34.97
C ARG A 132 11.64 14.60 -35.77
#